data_AF-A0A1V5HP29-F1
#
_entry.id   AF-A0A1V5HP29-F1
#
_cell.length_a   1.000
_cell.length_b   1.000
_cell.length_c   1.000
_cell.angle_alpha   90.00
_cell.angle_beta   90.00
_cell.angle_gamma   90.00
#
_symmetry.space_group_name_H-M   'P 1'
#
loop_
_entity.id
_entity.type
_entity.pdbx_description
1 polymer ?
#
loop_
_entity_poly.entity_id
_entity_poly.type
_entity_poly.pdbx_seq_one_letter_code
_entity_poly.pdbx_strand_id
1 'polypeptide(L)'
;MDYKQAAKDFLENEKQFHLGVIPTEQSNPITRNLSPTIAKDTAAGIKMILGADVNIPSATAKAFATKEFAQLVDDIKRVIDEKKTLLFSSVGASGRMALQLDGMWRLFWTSMITKIPAKRQMFLENIERCNSFMTGGDRALVKTAENYEDYMTFGREQVKEAKVGPGDVVVGLAECGLSASINGSVLEADERGCTTYYIYCNPKEILVKHLDRVRVVFERENIIKISLFVGNMAVAGSTRMQVTTVELLAVGAALEVACWRWLKENLTAEELSVLGQGAYELQEYSQMYQELLDTLSQGEPLQGLAKAVEFETNTYNQNGLITYLTHEYLIDIMTDTTERQPTFTLPPFRKFSDHTSPVSWAYVKDPLYPNTVAWSHIIRRPIKGLDWTKEDYIRMKASQSIIDNPPQLGSQEIEQYNIGNVDDPSRYSRQPAHLIAVDINGSAYGGVMDWFNQHVGKFSDGLVLRFGDIPHLKLFANEIHVPVKLPRTIMDLMTHLFIKLAFNLLSTATMAKMGRVWSNWMIQVFPSNKKLIDRSTRIISTLAKISYEQACEEFFKSYLGRKPGEEYRESYVVETLRRLGFDPTADIE
;
A
#
# COMPACT_ATOMS: atom_id res chain seq x y z
N MET A 1 23.33 7.99 23.24
CA MET A 1 24.19 8.54 22.17
C MET A 1 23.86 10.02 22.04
N ASP A 2 24.86 10.91 21.97
CA ASP A 2 24.62 12.35 21.71
C ASP A 2 24.20 12.58 20.25
N TYR A 3 23.43 13.63 19.95
CA TYR A 3 22.87 13.90 18.62
C TYR A 3 23.96 14.11 17.55
N LYS A 4 25.08 14.74 17.91
CA LYS A 4 26.21 14.91 16.98
C LYS A 4 26.84 13.58 16.60
N GLN A 5 26.95 12.67 17.56
CA GLN A 5 27.50 11.34 17.31
C GLN A 5 26.55 10.50 16.45
N ALA A 6 25.24 10.60 16.67
CA ALA A 6 24.23 9.93 15.85
C ALA A 6 24.21 10.47 14.41
N ALA A 7 24.28 11.79 14.23
CA ALA A 7 24.38 12.42 12.92
C ALA A 7 25.66 11.99 12.18
N LYS A 8 26.81 12.02 12.86
CA LYS A 8 28.08 11.57 12.29
C LYS A 8 28.03 10.09 11.86
N ASP A 9 27.49 9.22 12.71
CA ASP A 9 27.31 7.81 12.40
C ASP A 9 26.45 7.60 11.14
N PHE A 10 25.31 8.30 11.04
CA PHE A 10 24.44 8.23 9.87
C PHE A 10 25.12 8.75 8.58
N LEU A 11 25.89 9.83 8.67
CA LEU A 11 26.60 10.40 7.52
C LEU A 11 27.77 9.53 7.05
N GLU A 12 28.51 8.92 7.97
CA GLU A 12 29.74 8.19 7.66
C GLU A 12 29.49 6.70 7.39
N ASN A 13 28.57 6.07 8.11
CA ASN A 13 28.39 4.62 8.13
C ASN A 13 27.12 4.15 7.42
N GLU A 14 26.10 5.00 7.27
CA GLU A 14 24.79 4.63 6.68
C GLU A 14 24.60 5.10 5.23
N LYS A 15 25.70 5.21 4.47
CA LYS A 15 25.71 5.75 3.10
C LYS A 15 24.78 5.04 2.10
N GLN A 16 24.49 3.76 2.31
CA GLN A 16 23.54 2.98 1.49
C GLN A 16 22.07 3.45 1.63
N PHE A 17 21.82 4.36 2.56
CA PHE A 17 20.51 4.98 2.82
C PHE A 17 20.47 6.47 2.43
N HIS A 18 21.51 7.01 1.79
CA HIS A 18 21.50 8.38 1.23
C HIS A 18 20.85 8.36 -0.16
N LEU A 19 19.53 8.52 -0.22
CA LEU A 19 18.73 8.13 -1.38
C LEU A 19 18.26 9.31 -2.25
N GLY A 20 18.79 10.53 -2.02
CA GLY A 20 18.39 11.73 -2.77
C GLY A 20 18.63 11.67 -4.29
N VAL A 21 19.50 10.76 -4.75
CA VAL A 21 19.75 10.51 -6.18
C VAL A 21 18.67 9.66 -6.85
N ILE A 22 17.83 8.99 -6.06
CA ILE A 22 16.80 8.08 -6.55
C ILE A 22 15.57 8.92 -7.01
N PRO A 23 15.09 8.77 -8.24
CA PRO A 23 13.95 9.54 -8.75
C PRO A 23 12.69 9.47 -7.88
N THR A 24 12.36 8.29 -7.33
CA THR A 24 11.18 8.14 -6.46
C THR A 24 11.27 8.94 -5.15
N GLU A 25 12.48 9.36 -4.75
CA GLU A 25 12.74 10.21 -3.57
C GLU A 25 12.85 11.72 -3.89
N GLN A 26 12.81 12.08 -5.17
CA GLN A 26 12.92 13.47 -5.64
C GLN A 26 11.53 14.10 -5.83
N SER A 27 11.49 15.45 -5.75
CA SER A 27 10.28 16.22 -6.03
C SER A 27 9.82 16.05 -7.48
N ASN A 28 8.51 15.87 -7.67
CA ASN A 28 7.92 15.78 -8.99
C ASN A 28 7.66 17.19 -9.57
N PRO A 29 8.19 17.51 -10.76
CA PRO A 29 7.95 18.80 -11.40
C PRO A 29 6.47 19.10 -11.67
N ILE A 30 5.66 18.08 -11.96
CA ILE A 30 4.22 18.22 -12.28
C ILE A 30 3.44 18.71 -11.06
N THR A 31 3.83 18.26 -9.86
CA THR A 31 3.09 18.53 -8.62
C THR A 31 3.76 19.57 -7.72
N ARG A 32 4.78 20.29 -8.18
CA ARG A 32 5.59 21.21 -7.35
C ARG A 32 4.79 22.28 -6.59
N ASN A 33 3.57 22.60 -7.02
CA ASN A 33 2.70 23.55 -6.32
C ASN A 33 1.44 22.89 -5.75
N LEU A 34 1.51 21.61 -5.37
CA LEU A 34 0.34 20.85 -4.93
C LEU A 34 -0.34 21.49 -3.71
N SER A 35 0.38 21.77 -2.64
CA SER A 35 -0.20 22.37 -1.42
C SER A 35 -0.89 23.74 -1.64
N PRO A 36 -0.28 24.78 -2.25
CA PRO A 36 -0.99 26.04 -2.50
C PRO A 36 -2.17 25.85 -3.45
N THR A 37 -2.06 24.96 -4.44
CA THR A 37 -3.13 24.73 -5.40
C THR A 37 -4.34 24.09 -4.73
N ILE A 38 -4.12 23.04 -3.92
CA ILE A 38 -5.22 22.31 -3.28
C ILE A 38 -5.85 23.05 -2.10
N ALA A 39 -5.08 23.92 -1.44
CA ALA A 39 -5.62 24.83 -0.43
C ALA A 39 -6.66 25.78 -1.07
N LYS A 40 -6.36 26.31 -2.26
CA LYS A 40 -7.24 27.22 -3.00
C LYS A 40 -8.38 26.53 -3.76
N ASP A 41 -8.09 25.42 -4.43
CA ASP A 41 -9.03 24.67 -5.26
C ASP A 41 -8.73 23.17 -5.16
N THR A 42 -9.60 22.47 -4.43
CA THR A 42 -9.47 21.03 -4.19
C THR A 42 -9.53 20.22 -5.48
N ALA A 43 -10.41 20.58 -6.42
CA ALA A 43 -10.50 19.86 -7.68
C ALA A 43 -9.23 20.07 -8.52
N ALA A 44 -8.66 21.27 -8.54
CA ALA A 44 -7.39 21.53 -9.21
C ALA A 44 -6.23 20.76 -8.58
N GLY A 45 -6.14 20.72 -7.25
CA GLY A 45 -5.12 19.93 -6.55
C GLY A 45 -5.26 18.42 -6.78
N ILE A 46 -6.50 17.91 -6.83
CA ILE A 46 -6.77 16.52 -7.20
C ILE A 46 -6.28 16.22 -8.63
N LYS A 47 -6.56 17.10 -9.60
CA LYS A 47 -6.03 16.94 -10.97
C LYS A 47 -4.50 16.91 -10.99
N MET A 48 -3.82 17.69 -10.15
CA MET A 48 -2.36 17.63 -10.04
C MET A 48 -1.88 16.27 -9.54
N ILE A 49 -2.54 15.70 -8.52
CA ILE A 49 -2.22 14.36 -8.00
C ILE A 49 -2.40 13.31 -9.10
N LEU A 50 -3.55 13.32 -9.80
CA LEU A 50 -3.81 12.41 -10.92
C LEU A 50 -2.82 12.61 -12.07
N GLY A 51 -2.39 13.84 -12.34
CA GLY A 51 -1.40 14.15 -13.36
C GLY A 51 -0.02 13.54 -13.13
N ALA A 52 0.31 13.12 -11.89
CA ALA A 52 1.54 12.39 -11.62
C ALA A 52 1.53 10.95 -12.15
N ASP A 53 0.35 10.40 -12.45
CA ASP A 53 0.18 9.04 -12.96
C ASP A 53 0.32 8.94 -14.49
N VAL A 54 0.59 10.06 -15.18
CA VAL A 54 0.65 10.16 -16.65
C VAL A 54 1.59 9.14 -17.31
N ASN A 55 2.63 8.69 -16.60
CA ASN A 55 3.58 7.73 -17.13
C ASN A 55 3.19 6.26 -16.89
N ILE A 56 2.19 5.97 -16.05
CA ILE A 56 1.79 4.60 -15.72
C ILE A 56 1.37 3.82 -16.98
N PRO A 57 0.45 4.32 -17.84
CA PRO A 57 0.06 3.62 -19.06
C PRO A 57 1.24 3.31 -20.00
N SER A 58 2.16 4.27 -20.16
CA SER A 58 3.33 4.07 -21.03
C SER A 58 4.32 3.07 -20.43
N ALA A 59 4.52 3.10 -19.11
CA ALA A 59 5.42 2.18 -18.41
C ALA A 59 4.89 0.74 -18.49
N THR A 60 3.60 0.52 -18.24
CA THR A 60 2.99 -0.80 -18.35
C THR A 60 2.95 -1.30 -19.78
N ALA A 61 2.59 -0.47 -20.76
CA ALA A 61 2.58 -0.87 -22.17
C ALA A 61 3.96 -1.33 -22.64
N LYS A 62 5.03 -0.62 -22.23
CA LYS A 62 6.42 -1.02 -22.49
C LYS A 62 6.78 -2.33 -21.82
N ALA A 63 6.44 -2.50 -20.54
CA ALA A 63 6.71 -3.73 -19.80
C ALA A 63 5.97 -4.93 -20.44
N PHE A 64 4.70 -4.78 -20.79
CA PHE A 64 3.88 -5.81 -21.43
C PHE A 64 4.41 -6.25 -22.80
N ALA A 65 5.20 -5.43 -23.47
CA ALA A 65 5.82 -5.77 -24.75
C ALA A 65 7.14 -6.55 -24.60
N THR A 66 7.67 -6.72 -23.39
CA THR A 66 8.94 -7.43 -23.17
C THR A 66 8.77 -8.94 -23.12
N LYS A 67 9.84 -9.67 -23.44
CA LYS A 67 9.86 -11.13 -23.35
C LYS A 67 9.78 -11.60 -21.90
N GLU A 68 10.41 -10.86 -21.00
CA GLU A 68 10.43 -11.11 -19.56
C GLU A 68 9.01 -11.05 -18.98
N PHE A 69 8.19 -10.09 -19.44
CA PHE A 69 6.81 -9.98 -18.98
C PHE A 69 5.92 -11.06 -19.58
N ALA A 70 6.09 -11.37 -20.88
CA ALA A 70 5.39 -12.51 -21.48
C ALA A 70 5.72 -13.82 -20.73
N GLN A 71 7.00 -14.01 -20.38
CA GLN A 71 7.46 -15.14 -19.58
C GLN A 71 6.81 -15.17 -18.20
N LEU A 72 6.64 -14.02 -17.53
CA LEU A 72 5.94 -13.94 -16.24
C LEU A 72 4.52 -14.50 -16.33
N VAL A 73 3.77 -14.11 -17.36
CA VAL A 73 2.39 -14.61 -17.59
C VAL A 73 2.40 -16.13 -17.81
N ASP A 74 3.33 -16.62 -18.63
CA ASP A 74 3.43 -18.04 -18.95
C ASP A 74 3.87 -18.87 -17.72
N ASP A 75 4.79 -18.34 -16.90
CA ASP A 75 5.23 -18.97 -15.65
C ASP A 75 4.14 -19.00 -14.59
N ILE A 76 3.31 -17.96 -14.48
CA ILE A 76 2.12 -17.97 -13.59
C ILE A 76 1.14 -19.05 -14.03
N LYS A 77 0.89 -19.19 -15.34
CA LYS A 77 0.04 -20.26 -15.86
C LYS A 77 0.65 -21.64 -15.57
N ARG A 78 1.97 -21.80 -15.82
CA ARG A 78 2.72 -23.03 -15.56
C ARG A 78 2.63 -23.46 -14.10
N VAL A 79 2.64 -22.50 -13.17
CA VAL A 79 2.45 -22.78 -11.74
C VAL A 79 1.12 -23.52 -11.48
N ILE A 80 0.06 -23.15 -12.18
CA ILE A 80 -1.24 -23.85 -12.08
C ILE A 80 -1.14 -25.25 -12.70
N ASP A 81 -0.61 -25.35 -13.92
CA ASP A 81 -0.49 -26.62 -14.67
C ASP A 81 0.35 -27.67 -13.93
N GLU A 82 1.48 -27.25 -13.37
CA GLU A 82 2.44 -28.12 -12.67
C GLU A 82 2.15 -28.26 -11.17
N LYS A 83 1.06 -27.65 -10.69
CA LYS A 83 0.69 -27.61 -9.27
C LYS A 83 1.82 -27.08 -8.37
N LYS A 84 2.53 -26.06 -8.83
CA LYS A 84 3.61 -25.37 -8.10
C LYS A 84 3.06 -24.18 -7.32
N THR A 85 3.95 -23.39 -6.72
CA THR A 85 3.60 -22.22 -5.92
C THR A 85 4.06 -20.95 -6.61
N LEU A 86 3.18 -19.96 -6.70
CA LEU A 86 3.49 -18.56 -6.94
C LEU A 86 3.57 -17.85 -5.59
N LEU A 87 4.73 -17.26 -5.29
CA LEU A 87 4.98 -16.55 -4.04
C LEU A 87 5.28 -15.08 -4.30
N PHE A 88 4.48 -14.19 -3.72
CA PHE A 88 4.79 -12.77 -3.63
C PHE A 88 5.58 -12.44 -2.35
N SER A 89 6.70 -11.73 -2.50
CA SER A 89 7.48 -11.18 -1.38
C SER A 89 7.61 -9.66 -1.53
N SER A 90 7.21 -8.92 -0.49
CA SER A 90 7.35 -7.46 -0.46
C SER A 90 7.32 -6.88 0.97
N VAL A 91 7.47 -5.56 1.09
CA VAL A 91 7.47 -4.81 2.36
C VAL A 91 6.53 -3.61 2.26
N GLY A 92 6.13 -3.04 3.39
CA GLY A 92 5.41 -1.76 3.42
C GLY A 92 4.17 -1.76 2.52
N ALA A 93 4.08 -0.76 1.64
CA ALA A 93 2.93 -0.55 0.75
C ALA A 93 2.77 -1.70 -0.25
N SER A 94 3.85 -2.09 -0.92
CA SER A 94 3.82 -3.23 -1.84
C SER A 94 3.64 -4.56 -1.13
N GLY A 95 4.02 -4.68 0.15
CA GLY A 95 3.71 -5.80 1.03
C GLY A 95 2.21 -5.98 1.25
N ARG A 96 1.49 -4.88 1.53
CA ARG A 96 0.03 -4.87 1.66
C ARG A 96 -0.64 -5.18 0.32
N MET A 97 -0.10 -4.67 -0.78
CA MET A 97 -0.56 -4.99 -2.14
C MET A 97 -0.30 -6.46 -2.52
N ALA A 98 0.79 -7.07 -2.08
CA ALA A 98 1.04 -8.51 -2.28
C ALA A 98 -0.04 -9.37 -1.61
N LEU A 99 -0.51 -8.97 -0.42
CA LEU A 99 -1.65 -9.60 0.25
C LEU A 99 -2.96 -9.36 -0.52
N GLN A 100 -3.15 -8.18 -1.10
CA GLN A 100 -4.29 -7.87 -1.95
C GLN A 100 -4.30 -8.77 -3.21
N LEU A 101 -3.16 -8.95 -3.89
CA LEU A 101 -3.03 -9.84 -5.05
C LEU A 101 -3.32 -11.31 -4.71
N ASP A 102 -2.81 -11.80 -3.57
CA ASP A 102 -3.12 -13.14 -3.05
C ASP A 102 -4.61 -13.28 -2.69
N GLY A 103 -5.20 -12.25 -2.06
CA GLY A 103 -6.63 -12.18 -1.78
C GLY A 103 -7.49 -12.22 -3.04
N MET A 104 -7.13 -11.47 -4.08
CA MET A 104 -7.79 -11.45 -5.39
C MET A 104 -7.76 -12.85 -6.03
N TRP A 105 -6.59 -13.49 -6.06
CA TRP A 105 -6.42 -14.86 -6.56
C TRP A 105 -7.38 -15.84 -5.86
N ARG A 106 -7.36 -15.82 -4.52
CA ARG A 106 -8.15 -16.75 -3.71
C ARG A 106 -9.64 -16.49 -3.84
N LEU A 107 -10.06 -15.23 -3.85
CA LEU A 107 -11.46 -14.85 -4.05
C LEU A 107 -11.97 -15.31 -5.41
N PHE A 108 -11.20 -15.08 -6.47
CA PHE A 108 -11.54 -15.51 -7.81
C PHE A 108 -11.77 -17.03 -7.88
N TRP A 109 -10.80 -17.85 -7.49
CA TRP A 109 -10.95 -19.31 -7.53
C TRP A 109 -12.03 -19.84 -6.59
N THR A 110 -12.27 -19.17 -5.46
CA THR A 110 -13.40 -19.50 -4.58
C THR A 110 -14.73 -19.26 -5.29
N SER A 111 -14.88 -18.13 -6.00
CA SER A 111 -16.10 -17.81 -6.75
C SER A 111 -16.40 -18.83 -7.85
N MET A 112 -15.37 -19.42 -8.45
CA MET A 112 -15.49 -20.45 -9.49
C MET A 112 -16.17 -21.71 -8.98
N ILE A 113 -16.03 -22.05 -7.69
CA ILE A 113 -16.69 -23.22 -7.08
C ILE A 113 -18.20 -23.06 -7.11
N THR A 114 -18.71 -21.85 -6.86
CA THR A 114 -20.15 -21.56 -6.92
C THR A 114 -20.65 -21.52 -8.36
N LYS A 115 -19.86 -20.99 -9.31
CA LYS A 115 -20.23 -20.92 -10.73
C LYS A 115 -20.23 -22.29 -11.41
N ILE A 116 -19.25 -23.14 -11.12
CA ILE A 116 -19.08 -24.46 -11.76
C ILE A 116 -18.80 -25.53 -10.68
N PRO A 117 -19.82 -25.97 -9.93
CA PRO A 117 -19.65 -26.90 -8.80
C PRO A 117 -19.02 -28.25 -9.18
N ALA A 118 -19.23 -28.70 -10.41
CA ALA A 118 -18.68 -29.97 -10.92
C ALA A 118 -17.14 -29.99 -10.94
N LYS A 119 -16.49 -28.82 -10.97
CA LYS A 119 -15.03 -28.67 -11.02
C LYS A 119 -14.44 -28.21 -9.67
N ARG A 120 -15.21 -28.25 -8.58
CA ARG A 120 -14.82 -27.74 -7.26
C ARG A 120 -13.43 -28.17 -6.78
N GLN A 121 -13.07 -29.44 -6.99
CA GLN A 121 -11.80 -29.98 -6.48
C GLN A 121 -10.60 -29.34 -7.19
N MET A 122 -10.72 -29.14 -8.50
CA MET A 122 -9.72 -28.46 -9.31
C MET A 122 -9.53 -27.00 -8.87
N PHE A 123 -10.62 -26.27 -8.59
CA PHE A 123 -10.51 -24.90 -8.12
C PHE A 123 -9.96 -24.79 -6.69
N LEU A 124 -10.31 -25.73 -5.80
CA LEU A 124 -9.71 -25.81 -4.46
C LEU A 124 -8.19 -26.02 -4.53
N GLU A 125 -7.72 -26.83 -5.49
CA GLU A 125 -6.29 -26.98 -5.72
C GLU A 125 -5.65 -25.68 -6.23
N ASN A 126 -6.33 -24.96 -7.13
CA ASN A 126 -5.87 -23.68 -7.69
C ASN A 126 -5.78 -22.56 -6.64
N ILE A 127 -6.70 -22.51 -5.67
CA ILE A 127 -6.67 -21.54 -4.55
C ILE A 127 -5.32 -21.57 -3.84
N GLU A 128 -4.75 -22.76 -3.63
CA GLU A 128 -3.50 -22.94 -2.89
C GLU A 128 -2.22 -22.77 -3.72
N ARG A 129 -2.34 -22.39 -5.00
CA ARG A 129 -1.17 -22.13 -5.86
C ARG A 129 -0.58 -20.73 -5.69
N CYS A 130 -1.29 -19.82 -5.04
CA CYS A 130 -0.79 -18.48 -4.73
C CYS A 130 -0.55 -18.34 -3.24
N ASN A 131 0.55 -17.66 -2.91
CA ASN A 131 0.90 -17.33 -1.56
C ASN A 131 1.60 -15.97 -1.50
N SER A 132 1.58 -15.36 -0.32
CA SER A 132 2.25 -14.09 -0.08
C SER A 132 2.82 -14.05 1.34
N PHE A 133 3.83 -13.21 1.53
CA PHE A 133 4.17 -12.67 2.84
C PHE A 133 4.66 -11.23 2.70
N MET A 134 4.52 -10.47 3.77
CA MET A 134 5.24 -9.21 3.92
C MET A 134 6.29 -9.31 5.02
N THR A 135 7.37 -8.56 4.87
CA THR A 135 8.33 -8.38 5.96
C THR A 135 7.65 -7.67 7.13
N GLY A 136 7.60 -8.35 8.28
CA GLY A 136 6.83 -7.93 9.46
C GLY A 136 5.58 -8.77 9.74
N GLY A 137 5.25 -9.75 8.90
CA GLY A 137 4.07 -10.60 9.03
C GLY A 137 2.75 -9.88 8.70
N ASP A 138 1.64 -10.62 8.70
CA ASP A 138 0.32 -10.09 8.33
C ASP A 138 -0.13 -8.95 9.28
N ARG A 139 0.41 -8.86 10.51
CA ARG A 139 0.19 -7.73 11.44
C ARG A 139 0.57 -6.37 10.83
N ALA A 140 1.50 -6.35 9.89
CA ALA A 140 1.85 -5.11 9.20
C ALA A 140 0.74 -4.57 8.26
N LEU A 141 -0.38 -5.28 8.10
CA LEU A 141 -1.63 -4.71 7.55
C LEU A 141 -2.20 -3.57 8.40
N VAL A 142 -1.94 -3.55 9.72
CA VAL A 142 -2.52 -2.55 10.65
C VAL A 142 -1.47 -1.70 11.35
N LYS A 143 -0.23 -2.20 11.46
CA LYS A 143 0.89 -1.45 12.04
C LYS A 143 2.22 -1.88 11.43
N THR A 144 2.81 -1.01 10.62
CA THR A 144 4.04 -1.30 9.87
C THR A 144 5.24 -1.59 10.78
N ALA A 145 6.12 -2.48 10.32
CA ALA A 145 7.41 -2.81 10.94
C ALA A 145 8.58 -2.35 10.05
N GLU A 146 8.65 -1.03 9.82
CA GLU A 146 9.54 -0.39 8.84
C GLU A 146 11.03 -0.70 9.04
N ASN A 147 11.49 -0.96 10.26
CA ASN A 147 12.88 -1.28 10.56
C ASN A 147 13.28 -2.71 10.13
N TYR A 148 12.33 -3.58 9.81
CA TYR A 148 12.62 -4.95 9.35
C TYR A 148 13.05 -4.98 7.88
N GLU A 149 12.67 -3.98 7.08
CA GLU A 149 13.01 -3.93 5.66
C GLU A 149 14.51 -3.72 5.40
N ASP A 150 15.26 -3.31 6.42
CA ASP A 150 16.69 -3.02 6.38
C ASP A 150 17.59 -4.29 6.39
N TYR A 151 17.00 -5.48 6.59
CA TYR A 151 17.74 -6.74 6.74
C TYR A 151 17.48 -7.71 5.60
N MET A 152 18.50 -7.97 4.76
CA MET A 152 18.43 -9.05 3.75
C MET A 152 18.13 -10.41 4.38
N THR A 153 18.73 -10.69 5.53
CA THR A 153 18.60 -11.98 6.24
C THR A 153 17.15 -12.30 6.59
N PHE A 154 16.33 -11.29 6.89
CA PHE A 154 14.92 -11.49 7.23
C PHE A 154 14.13 -11.98 6.02
N GLY A 155 14.29 -11.33 4.86
CA GLY A 155 13.61 -11.76 3.63
C GLY A 155 14.10 -13.12 3.12
N ARG A 156 15.37 -13.49 3.38
CA ARG A 156 15.88 -14.85 3.13
C ARG A 156 15.17 -15.87 4.01
N GLU A 157 15.03 -15.59 5.30
CA GLU A 157 14.38 -16.51 6.23
C GLU A 157 12.92 -16.75 5.88
N GLN A 158 12.16 -15.70 5.53
CA GLN A 158 10.76 -15.86 5.11
C GLN A 158 10.61 -16.72 3.83
N VAL A 159 11.56 -16.65 2.89
CA VAL A 159 11.56 -17.53 1.71
C VAL A 159 11.82 -18.99 2.08
N LYS A 160 12.67 -19.25 3.07
CA LYS A 160 12.89 -20.62 3.60
C LYS A 160 11.63 -21.15 4.29
N GLU A 161 10.97 -20.33 5.09
CA GLU A 161 9.73 -20.67 5.78
C GLU A 161 8.56 -20.91 4.81
N ALA A 162 8.55 -20.18 3.68
CA ALA A 162 7.61 -20.40 2.60
C ALA A 162 7.85 -21.73 1.84
N LYS A 163 9.01 -22.38 2.05
CA LYS A 163 9.37 -23.71 1.52
C LYS A 163 9.33 -23.85 0.00
N VAL A 164 9.38 -22.74 -0.74
CA VAL A 164 9.44 -22.73 -2.22
C VAL A 164 10.71 -23.39 -2.77
N GLY A 165 10.70 -23.94 -3.96
CA GLY A 165 11.87 -24.58 -4.57
C GLY A 165 11.74 -24.77 -6.07
N PRO A 166 12.43 -25.75 -6.67
CA PRO A 166 12.40 -25.95 -8.11
C PRO A 166 10.99 -26.11 -8.68
N GLY A 167 10.69 -25.30 -9.69
CA GLY A 167 9.39 -25.20 -10.36
C GLY A 167 8.45 -24.15 -9.76
N ASP A 168 8.68 -23.70 -8.53
CA ASP A 168 7.95 -22.58 -7.95
C ASP A 168 8.43 -21.24 -8.54
N VAL A 169 7.56 -20.24 -8.51
CA VAL A 169 7.81 -18.89 -8.99
C VAL A 169 7.80 -17.93 -7.81
N VAL A 170 8.85 -17.13 -7.66
CA VAL A 170 8.93 -16.07 -6.65
C VAL A 170 8.96 -14.71 -7.33
N VAL A 171 8.02 -13.83 -6.97
CA VAL A 171 7.96 -12.46 -7.46
C VAL A 171 8.29 -11.51 -6.30
N GLY A 172 9.50 -10.94 -6.34
CA GLY A 172 9.92 -9.87 -5.46
C GLY A 172 9.42 -8.52 -5.98
N LEU A 173 8.45 -7.94 -5.28
CA LEU A 173 7.94 -6.60 -5.56
C LEU A 173 8.80 -5.62 -4.76
N ALA A 174 9.85 -5.12 -5.41
CA ALA A 174 10.93 -4.40 -4.73
C ALA A 174 10.69 -2.90 -4.62
N GLU A 175 9.50 -2.39 -4.99
CA GLU A 175 9.16 -0.98 -5.06
C GLU A 175 10.24 -0.19 -5.81
N CYS A 176 11.10 0.49 -5.05
CA CYS A 176 12.16 1.36 -5.51
C CYS A 176 13.51 0.66 -5.63
N GLY A 177 13.57 -0.66 -5.40
CA GLY A 177 14.80 -1.45 -5.24
C GLY A 177 15.50 -1.22 -3.90
N LEU A 178 14.88 -0.49 -2.96
CA LEU A 178 15.55 0.00 -1.76
C LEU A 178 15.55 -1.01 -0.60
N SER A 179 14.56 -1.90 -0.56
CA SER A 179 14.32 -2.76 0.59
C SER A 179 15.31 -3.92 0.60
N ALA A 180 16.20 -3.95 1.60
CA ALA A 180 17.20 -5.00 1.72
C ALA A 180 16.53 -6.38 1.91
N SER A 181 15.44 -6.45 2.67
CA SER A 181 14.68 -7.69 2.84
C SER A 181 14.28 -8.34 1.51
N ILE A 182 13.76 -7.56 0.55
CA ILE A 182 13.30 -8.09 -0.75
C ILE A 182 14.45 -8.57 -1.62
N ASN A 183 15.56 -7.83 -1.59
CA ASN A 183 16.80 -8.28 -2.23
C ASN A 183 17.26 -9.63 -1.62
N GLY A 184 17.13 -9.80 -0.31
CA GLY A 184 17.33 -11.08 0.36
C GLY A 184 16.38 -12.17 -0.14
N SER A 185 15.08 -11.91 -0.19
CA SER A 185 14.09 -12.88 -0.68
C SER A 185 14.40 -13.39 -2.08
N VAL A 186 14.68 -12.51 -3.04
CA VAL A 186 14.97 -12.95 -4.42
C VAL A 186 16.29 -13.69 -4.54
N LEU A 187 17.30 -13.33 -3.75
CA LEU A 187 18.57 -14.08 -3.72
C LEU A 187 18.38 -15.49 -3.14
N GLU A 188 17.61 -15.64 -2.05
CA GLU A 188 17.30 -16.96 -1.50
C GLU A 188 16.47 -17.80 -2.47
N ALA A 189 15.48 -17.20 -3.15
CA ALA A 189 14.65 -17.89 -4.12
C ALA A 189 15.47 -18.43 -5.30
N ASP A 190 16.36 -17.60 -5.85
CA ASP A 190 17.31 -17.98 -6.91
C ASP A 190 18.23 -19.12 -6.46
N GLU A 191 18.83 -19.01 -5.27
CA GLU A 191 19.72 -20.04 -4.72
C GLU A 191 19.00 -21.38 -4.45
N ARG A 192 17.68 -21.35 -4.23
CA ARG A 192 16.83 -22.55 -4.07
C ARG A 192 16.31 -23.09 -5.40
N GLY A 193 16.66 -22.48 -6.53
CA GLY A 193 16.29 -22.93 -7.88
C GLY A 193 14.87 -22.56 -8.29
N CYS A 194 14.27 -21.54 -7.67
CA CYS A 194 12.97 -21.01 -8.09
C CYS A 194 13.13 -20.13 -9.33
N THR A 195 12.12 -20.12 -10.20
CA THR A 195 12.04 -19.05 -11.20
C THR A 195 11.76 -17.74 -10.47
N THR A 196 12.67 -16.77 -10.57
CA THR A 196 12.65 -15.60 -9.71
C THR A 196 12.53 -14.31 -10.50
N TYR A 197 11.52 -13.49 -10.18
CA TYR A 197 11.26 -12.19 -10.77
C TYR A 197 11.57 -11.07 -9.77
N TYR A 198 12.25 -10.03 -10.24
CA TYR A 198 12.53 -8.80 -9.51
C TYR A 198 11.87 -7.61 -10.24
N ILE A 199 10.78 -7.12 -9.68
CA ILE A 199 9.99 -6.00 -10.22
C ILE A 199 10.41 -4.73 -9.48
N TYR A 200 10.81 -3.69 -10.23
CA TYR A 200 11.39 -2.48 -9.67
C TYR A 200 11.00 -1.22 -10.45
N CYS A 201 10.88 -0.10 -9.75
CA CYS A 201 10.33 1.16 -10.27
C CYS A 201 11.36 2.31 -10.27
N ASN A 202 12.65 2.02 -10.48
CA ASN A 202 13.71 3.03 -10.62
C ASN A 202 14.67 2.66 -11.76
N PRO A 203 15.41 3.61 -12.35
CA PRO A 203 16.40 3.31 -13.37
C PRO A 203 17.51 2.40 -12.82
N LYS A 204 17.76 1.29 -13.52
CA LYS A 204 18.78 0.30 -13.15
C LYS A 204 20.15 0.93 -12.91
N GLU A 205 20.54 1.85 -13.78
CA GLU A 205 21.86 2.48 -13.77
C GLU A 205 22.08 3.29 -12.48
N ILE A 206 21.02 3.92 -11.97
CA ILE A 206 21.05 4.65 -10.71
C ILE A 206 21.15 3.66 -9.54
N LEU A 207 20.30 2.62 -9.53
CA LEU A 207 20.29 1.63 -8.45
C LEU A 207 21.64 0.92 -8.31
N VAL A 208 22.17 0.39 -9.40
CA VAL A 208 23.42 -0.39 -9.41
C VAL A 208 24.64 0.47 -9.07
N LYS A 209 24.63 1.75 -9.47
CA LYS A 209 25.72 2.68 -9.16
C LYS A 209 25.77 3.04 -7.68
N HIS A 210 24.62 3.20 -7.04
CA HIS A 210 24.54 3.79 -5.69
C HIS A 210 24.25 2.78 -4.58
N LEU A 211 23.70 1.60 -4.89
CA LEU A 211 23.23 0.64 -3.89
C LEU A 211 23.89 -0.72 -4.09
N ASP A 212 24.85 -1.04 -3.23
CA ASP A 212 25.58 -2.32 -3.24
C ASP A 212 24.61 -3.48 -3.02
N ARG A 213 23.66 -3.29 -2.09
CA ARG A 213 22.60 -4.27 -1.79
C ARG A 213 21.69 -4.59 -2.98
N VAL A 214 21.62 -3.72 -3.99
CA VAL A 214 20.85 -3.93 -5.21
C VAL A 214 21.72 -4.51 -6.31
N ARG A 215 22.97 -4.05 -6.40
CA ARG A 215 23.95 -4.55 -7.36
C ARG A 215 24.05 -6.08 -7.33
N VAL A 216 24.10 -6.68 -6.14
CA VAL A 216 24.15 -8.14 -5.98
C VAL A 216 22.95 -8.88 -6.59
N VAL A 217 21.77 -8.26 -6.67
CA VAL A 217 20.59 -8.83 -7.37
C VAL A 217 20.75 -8.68 -8.87
N PHE A 218 21.24 -7.52 -9.33
CA PHE A 218 21.43 -7.26 -10.75
C PHE A 218 22.55 -8.09 -11.39
N GLU A 219 23.54 -8.52 -10.61
CA GLU A 219 24.63 -9.42 -11.01
C GLU A 219 24.18 -10.88 -11.19
N ARG A 220 23.01 -11.28 -10.66
CA ARG A 220 22.47 -12.64 -10.84
C ARG A 220 21.76 -12.76 -12.19
N GLU A 221 22.32 -13.51 -13.13
CA GLU A 221 21.73 -13.68 -14.47
C GLU A 221 20.38 -14.40 -14.45
N ASN A 222 20.19 -15.34 -13.52
CA ASN A 222 18.98 -16.15 -13.40
C ASN A 222 17.75 -15.40 -12.84
N ILE A 223 17.96 -14.24 -12.20
CA ILE A 223 16.86 -13.41 -11.72
C ILE A 223 16.31 -12.58 -12.89
N ILE A 224 15.04 -12.75 -13.23
CA ILE A 224 14.37 -12.03 -14.31
C ILE A 224 13.96 -10.64 -13.80
N LYS A 225 14.33 -9.58 -14.52
CA LYS A 225 14.21 -8.20 -14.02
C LYS A 225 13.21 -7.43 -14.88
N ILE A 226 12.16 -6.91 -14.27
CA ILE A 226 11.10 -6.13 -14.96
C ILE A 226 11.08 -4.72 -14.39
N SER A 227 11.32 -3.73 -15.25
CA SER A 227 11.24 -2.32 -14.85
C SER A 227 9.83 -1.79 -15.06
N LEU A 228 9.28 -1.15 -14.02
CA LEU A 228 8.04 -0.40 -14.04
C LEU A 228 8.29 1.07 -13.67
N PHE A 229 9.39 1.64 -14.17
CA PHE A 229 9.74 3.02 -13.85
C PHE A 229 8.72 4.03 -14.41
N VAL A 230 8.13 4.82 -13.50
CA VAL A 230 7.06 5.80 -13.80
C VAL A 230 7.45 7.24 -13.50
N GLY A 231 8.68 7.49 -13.05
CA GLY A 231 9.16 8.82 -12.67
C GLY A 231 9.00 9.14 -11.18
N ASN A 232 8.84 10.42 -10.87
CA ASN A 232 8.74 10.92 -9.50
C ASN A 232 7.32 10.75 -8.92
N MET A 233 7.20 10.61 -7.60
CA MET A 233 5.90 10.45 -6.94
C MET A 233 5.15 11.78 -6.84
N ALA A 234 3.81 11.76 -6.81
CA ALA A 234 2.99 12.97 -6.65
C ALA A 234 3.37 13.78 -5.42
N VAL A 235 3.66 13.09 -4.31
CA VAL A 235 4.33 13.61 -3.13
C VAL A 235 5.66 12.87 -3.00
N ALA A 236 6.77 13.60 -2.93
CA ALA A 236 8.12 13.04 -2.97
C ALA A 236 8.29 11.91 -1.92
N GLY A 237 8.78 10.74 -2.37
CA GLY A 237 8.98 9.56 -1.52
C GLY A 237 7.73 8.75 -1.19
N SER A 238 6.52 9.14 -1.64
CA SER A 238 5.27 8.41 -1.35
C SER A 238 5.05 7.23 -2.33
N THR A 239 5.80 6.14 -2.13
CA THR A 239 5.78 4.95 -3.01
C THR A 239 4.44 4.21 -2.99
N ARG A 240 3.66 4.35 -1.91
CA ARG A 240 2.26 3.88 -1.82
C ARG A 240 1.32 4.42 -2.91
N MET A 241 1.75 5.44 -3.65
CA MET A 241 1.01 6.01 -4.78
C MET A 241 1.46 5.32 -6.07
N GLN A 242 2.16 6.04 -6.96
CA GLN A 242 2.43 5.60 -8.33
C GLN A 242 3.13 4.23 -8.42
N VAL A 243 4.08 3.93 -7.53
CA VAL A 243 4.84 2.66 -7.54
C VAL A 243 3.91 1.47 -7.29
N THR A 244 3.18 1.46 -6.18
CA THR A 244 2.23 0.37 -5.92
C THR A 244 1.08 0.33 -6.94
N THR A 245 0.68 1.46 -7.53
CA THR A 245 -0.37 1.46 -8.56
C THR A 245 0.11 0.79 -9.85
N VAL A 246 1.32 1.11 -10.32
CA VAL A 246 1.88 0.46 -11.53
C VAL A 246 2.17 -1.01 -11.29
N GLU A 247 2.63 -1.39 -10.08
CA GLU A 247 2.83 -2.79 -9.72
C GLU A 247 1.51 -3.57 -9.67
N LEU A 248 0.45 -3.02 -9.05
CA LEU A 248 -0.88 -3.66 -9.02
C LEU A 248 -1.43 -3.84 -10.44
N LEU A 249 -1.34 -2.82 -11.29
CA LEU A 249 -1.78 -2.89 -12.68
C LEU A 249 -1.02 -3.97 -13.46
N ALA A 250 0.30 -3.96 -13.39
CA ALA A 250 1.12 -4.88 -14.16
C ALA A 250 0.96 -6.32 -13.66
N VAL A 251 1.17 -6.57 -12.37
CA VAL A 251 1.14 -7.93 -11.80
C VAL A 251 -0.29 -8.47 -11.77
N GLY A 252 -1.28 -7.64 -11.47
CA GLY A 252 -2.68 -8.02 -11.54
C GLY A 252 -3.10 -8.44 -12.95
N ALA A 253 -2.68 -7.69 -13.98
CA ALA A 253 -2.96 -8.06 -15.38
C ALA A 253 -2.28 -9.39 -15.74
N ALA A 254 -1.06 -9.63 -15.27
CA ALA A 254 -0.38 -10.91 -15.48
C ALA A 254 -1.13 -12.09 -14.86
N LEU A 255 -1.61 -11.94 -13.62
CA LEU A 255 -2.43 -12.97 -12.95
C LEU A 255 -3.72 -13.25 -13.72
N GLU A 256 -4.43 -12.17 -14.10
CA GLU A 256 -5.71 -12.29 -14.76
C GLU A 256 -5.59 -12.95 -16.13
N VAL A 257 -4.60 -12.54 -16.94
CA VAL A 257 -4.34 -13.14 -18.26
C VAL A 257 -3.88 -14.60 -18.12
N ALA A 258 -3.01 -14.92 -17.16
CA ALA A 258 -2.55 -16.29 -16.94
C ALA A 258 -3.69 -17.22 -16.54
N CYS A 259 -4.52 -16.81 -15.57
CA CYS A 259 -5.71 -17.55 -15.16
C CYS A 259 -6.71 -17.71 -16.30
N TRP A 260 -6.93 -16.67 -17.11
CA TRP A 260 -7.83 -16.76 -18.25
C TRP A 260 -7.33 -17.71 -19.35
N ARG A 261 -6.03 -17.67 -19.66
CA ARG A 261 -5.40 -18.65 -20.57
C ARG A 261 -5.59 -20.07 -20.07
N TRP A 262 -5.34 -20.29 -18.78
CA TRP A 262 -5.55 -21.59 -18.15
C TRP A 262 -7.01 -22.07 -18.22
N LEU A 263 -7.98 -21.19 -17.93
CA LEU A 263 -9.40 -21.52 -18.01
C LEU A 263 -9.82 -21.93 -19.43
N LYS A 264 -9.35 -21.21 -20.46
CA LYS A 264 -9.66 -21.53 -21.87
C LYS A 264 -9.18 -22.91 -22.29
N GLU A 265 -8.12 -23.42 -21.67
CA GLU A 265 -7.57 -24.75 -21.95
C GLU A 265 -8.24 -25.87 -21.14
N ASN A 266 -8.83 -25.54 -19.98
CA ASN A 266 -9.31 -26.53 -19.01
C ASN A 266 -10.84 -26.57 -18.84
N LEU A 267 -11.55 -25.60 -19.42
CA LEU A 267 -13.01 -25.53 -19.40
C LEU A 267 -13.60 -25.63 -20.81
N THR A 268 -14.82 -26.16 -20.89
CA THR A 268 -15.62 -26.18 -22.11
C THR A 268 -16.17 -24.79 -22.45
N ALA A 269 -16.63 -24.59 -23.68
CA ALA A 269 -17.25 -23.33 -24.09
C ALA A 269 -18.50 -22.98 -23.26
N GLU A 270 -19.31 -23.98 -22.89
CA GLU A 270 -20.48 -23.79 -22.02
C GLU A 270 -20.07 -23.34 -20.62
N GLU A 271 -19.06 -23.97 -20.02
CA GLU A 271 -18.51 -23.59 -18.72
C GLU A 271 -17.89 -22.17 -18.76
N LEU A 272 -17.22 -21.79 -19.84
CA LEU A 272 -16.68 -20.43 -19.98
C LEU A 272 -17.78 -19.37 -20.08
N SER A 273 -18.93 -19.71 -20.68
CA SER A 273 -20.04 -18.75 -20.89
C SER A 273 -20.64 -18.19 -19.60
N VAL A 274 -20.54 -18.92 -18.48
CA VAL A 274 -21.08 -18.47 -17.18
C VAL A 274 -20.11 -17.59 -16.38
N LEU A 275 -18.86 -17.45 -16.85
CA LEU A 275 -17.85 -16.66 -16.15
C LEU A 275 -18.02 -15.16 -16.40
N GLY A 276 -18.66 -14.79 -17.52
CA GLY A 276 -18.81 -13.43 -17.99
C GLY A 276 -17.62 -13.02 -18.86
N GLN A 277 -17.28 -11.74 -18.80
CA GLN A 277 -16.09 -11.20 -19.45
C GLN A 277 -14.83 -11.81 -18.82
N GLY A 278 -13.93 -12.34 -19.65
CA GLY A 278 -12.71 -13.03 -19.24
C GLY A 278 -11.60 -12.08 -18.77
N ALA A 279 -10.44 -12.20 -19.40
CA ALA A 279 -9.36 -11.21 -19.33
C ALA A 279 -9.19 -10.52 -20.69
N TYR A 280 -8.73 -9.28 -20.67
CA TYR A 280 -8.32 -8.54 -21.87
C TYR A 280 -6.89 -8.86 -22.27
N GLU A 281 -6.48 -8.43 -23.46
CA GLU A 281 -5.08 -8.42 -23.84
C GLU A 281 -4.29 -7.43 -22.98
N LEU A 282 -3.03 -7.74 -22.69
CA LEU A 282 -2.22 -6.95 -21.76
C LEU A 282 -2.20 -5.44 -22.09
N GLN A 283 -2.11 -5.10 -23.37
CA GLN A 283 -2.06 -3.70 -23.81
C GLN A 283 -3.36 -2.93 -23.51
N GLU A 284 -4.50 -3.62 -23.49
CA GLU A 284 -5.80 -2.99 -23.21
C GLU A 284 -5.89 -2.52 -21.76
N TYR A 285 -5.27 -3.20 -20.78
CA TYR A 285 -5.24 -2.71 -19.40
C TYR A 285 -4.53 -1.37 -19.26
N SER A 286 -3.48 -1.12 -20.06
CA SER A 286 -2.80 0.18 -20.06
C SER A 286 -3.71 1.28 -20.59
N GLN A 287 -4.51 0.98 -21.62
CA GLN A 287 -5.52 1.89 -22.16
C GLN A 287 -6.65 2.14 -21.14
N MET A 288 -7.16 1.08 -20.51
CA MET A 288 -8.21 1.20 -19.48
C MET A 288 -7.76 2.04 -18.29
N TYR A 289 -6.49 1.95 -17.89
CA TYR A 289 -5.94 2.82 -16.85
C TYR A 289 -5.90 4.28 -17.30
N GLN A 290 -5.50 4.56 -18.55
CA GLN A 290 -5.56 5.92 -19.10
C GLN A 290 -6.99 6.46 -19.10
N GLU A 291 -7.97 5.67 -19.53
CA GLU A 291 -9.38 6.05 -19.55
C GLU A 291 -9.94 6.32 -18.13
N LEU A 292 -9.50 5.54 -17.13
CA LEU A 292 -9.80 5.77 -15.73
C LEU A 292 -9.23 7.13 -15.26
N LEU A 293 -7.96 7.43 -15.55
CA LEU A 293 -7.34 8.72 -15.21
C LEU A 293 -8.08 9.89 -15.85
N ASP A 294 -8.41 9.78 -17.14
CA ASP A 294 -9.12 10.82 -17.89
C ASP A 294 -10.51 11.06 -17.30
N THR A 295 -11.21 9.99 -16.89
CA THR A 295 -12.53 10.06 -16.26
C THR A 295 -12.48 10.73 -14.89
N LEU A 296 -11.52 10.34 -14.04
CA LEU A 296 -11.37 10.91 -12.69
C LEU A 296 -10.88 12.36 -12.69
N SER A 297 -10.28 12.82 -13.79
CA SER A 297 -9.73 14.17 -13.93
C SER A 297 -10.74 15.22 -14.37
N GLN A 298 -12.02 14.87 -14.51
CA GLN A 298 -13.07 15.79 -14.99
C GLN A 298 -14.46 15.44 -14.47
N GLY A 299 -15.42 16.33 -14.77
CA GLY A 299 -16.85 16.07 -14.59
C GLY A 299 -17.27 15.74 -13.16
N GLU A 300 -18.33 14.93 -13.06
CA GLU A 300 -18.90 14.48 -11.80
C GLU A 300 -17.91 13.67 -10.92
N PRO A 301 -17.09 12.75 -11.47
CA PRO A 301 -16.15 11.96 -10.65
C PRO A 301 -15.16 12.83 -9.89
N LEU A 302 -14.57 13.82 -10.57
CA LEU A 302 -13.66 14.78 -9.94
C LEU A 302 -14.35 15.57 -8.83
N GLN A 303 -15.58 16.04 -9.06
CA GLN A 303 -16.34 16.79 -8.06
C GLN A 303 -16.73 15.92 -6.87
N GLY A 304 -17.05 14.65 -7.09
CA GLY A 304 -17.27 13.66 -6.04
C GLY A 304 -16.03 13.46 -5.17
N LEU A 305 -14.86 13.26 -5.78
CA LEU A 305 -13.60 13.14 -5.06
C LEU A 305 -13.27 14.42 -4.27
N ALA A 306 -13.49 15.60 -4.86
CA ALA A 306 -13.30 16.87 -4.18
C ALA A 306 -14.20 17.00 -2.95
N LYS A 307 -15.49 16.64 -3.07
CA LYS A 307 -16.42 16.62 -1.92
C LYS A 307 -15.97 15.65 -0.83
N ALA A 308 -15.48 14.47 -1.20
CA ALA A 308 -14.97 13.50 -0.22
C ALA A 308 -13.74 14.04 0.53
N VAL A 309 -12.82 14.70 -0.18
CA VAL A 309 -11.63 15.36 0.40
C VAL A 309 -12.05 16.48 1.36
N GLU A 310 -13.00 17.33 0.97
CA GLU A 310 -13.50 18.39 1.84
C GLU A 310 -14.17 17.81 3.08
N PHE A 311 -14.98 16.76 2.93
CA PHE A 311 -15.63 16.10 4.06
C PHE A 311 -14.60 15.55 5.07
N GLU A 312 -13.58 14.84 4.58
CA GLU A 312 -12.55 14.26 5.44
C GLU A 312 -11.68 15.37 6.09
N THR A 313 -11.34 16.40 5.33
CA THR A 313 -10.57 17.56 5.81
C THR A 313 -11.33 18.30 6.92
N ASN A 314 -12.62 18.59 6.71
CA ASN A 314 -13.48 19.25 7.69
C ASN A 314 -13.65 18.40 8.95
N THR A 315 -13.70 17.07 8.81
CA THR A 315 -13.75 16.15 9.95
C THR A 315 -12.47 16.27 10.77
N TYR A 316 -11.30 16.19 10.13
CA TYR A 316 -10.02 16.23 10.85
C TYR A 316 -9.65 17.61 11.41
N ASN A 317 -10.03 18.70 10.76
CA ASN A 317 -9.85 20.06 11.28
C ASN A 317 -10.62 20.30 12.59
N GLN A 318 -11.73 19.59 12.78
CA GLN A 318 -12.50 19.58 14.03
C GLN A 318 -12.00 18.51 15.01
N ASN A 319 -10.82 17.95 14.78
CA ASN A 319 -10.24 16.85 15.55
C ASN A 319 -11.17 15.62 15.56
N GLY A 320 -11.86 15.35 14.46
CA GLY A 320 -12.84 14.26 14.34
C GLY A 320 -12.25 12.90 13.94
N LEU A 321 -13.10 11.88 13.85
CA LEU A 321 -12.75 10.51 13.46
C LEU A 321 -13.56 10.05 12.25
N ILE A 322 -12.98 9.18 11.44
CA ILE A 322 -13.68 8.48 10.35
C ILE A 322 -13.57 6.97 10.56
N THR A 323 -14.68 6.29 10.32
CA THR A 323 -14.74 4.83 10.23
C THR A 323 -15.40 4.43 8.92
N TYR A 324 -14.63 3.82 8.02
CA TYR A 324 -15.10 3.26 6.76
C TYR A 324 -15.68 1.86 6.98
N LEU A 325 -16.82 1.56 6.37
CA LEU A 325 -17.49 0.27 6.41
C LEU A 325 -17.60 -0.29 5.01
N THR A 326 -17.15 -1.52 4.83
CA THR A 326 -17.46 -2.32 3.65
C THR A 326 -17.25 -3.79 3.97
N HIS A 327 -18.02 -4.67 3.31
CA HIS A 327 -17.78 -6.10 3.37
C HIS A 327 -16.85 -6.54 2.24
N GLU A 328 -17.08 -6.02 1.03
CA GLU A 328 -16.24 -6.28 -0.14
C GLU A 328 -15.11 -5.24 -0.23
N TYR A 329 -13.96 -5.63 -0.77
CA TYR A 329 -12.81 -4.72 -0.97
C TYR A 329 -12.24 -4.07 0.31
N LEU A 330 -12.49 -4.65 1.48
CA LEU A 330 -12.00 -4.08 2.76
C LEU A 330 -10.47 -4.00 2.81
N ILE A 331 -9.76 -4.98 2.23
CA ILE A 331 -8.29 -4.98 2.16
C ILE A 331 -7.77 -3.82 1.30
N ASP A 332 -8.43 -3.49 0.19
CA ASP A 332 -8.08 -2.38 -0.70
C ASP A 332 -8.05 -1.05 0.06
N ILE A 333 -9.10 -0.79 0.84
CA ILE A 333 -9.21 0.42 1.67
C ILE A 333 -8.19 0.38 2.83
N MET A 334 -7.99 -0.80 3.43
CA MET A 334 -7.04 -0.98 4.52
C MET A 334 -5.61 -0.62 4.10
N THR A 335 -5.22 -0.94 2.85
CA THR A 335 -3.89 -0.59 2.33
C THR A 335 -3.61 0.92 2.38
N ASP A 336 -4.63 1.77 2.18
CA ASP A 336 -4.49 3.22 2.32
C ASP A 336 -4.47 3.64 3.80
N THR A 337 -5.46 3.22 4.58
CA THR A 337 -5.64 3.73 5.96
C THR A 337 -4.42 3.47 6.85
N THR A 338 -3.75 2.33 6.69
CA THR A 338 -2.53 2.00 7.44
C THR A 338 -1.34 2.85 7.01
N GLU A 339 -1.21 3.17 5.72
CA GLU A 339 -0.11 3.97 5.20
C GLU A 339 -0.15 5.44 5.62
N ARG A 340 -1.31 5.92 6.09
CA ARG A 340 -1.42 7.29 6.61
C ARG A 340 -0.53 7.52 7.84
N GLN A 341 -0.24 6.47 8.62
CA GLN A 341 0.60 6.56 9.81
C GLN A 341 2.05 6.97 9.49
N PRO A 342 2.85 6.18 8.74
CA PRO A 342 4.22 6.56 8.43
C PRO A 342 4.32 7.80 7.53
N THR A 343 3.34 8.00 6.64
CA THR A 343 3.32 9.09 5.66
C THR A 343 3.05 10.45 6.29
N PHE A 344 2.07 10.54 7.20
CA PHE A 344 1.59 11.82 7.72
C PHE A 344 1.69 11.94 9.23
N THR A 345 2.39 11.02 9.91
CA THR A 345 2.51 10.96 11.38
C THR A 345 1.13 10.95 12.03
N LEU A 346 0.25 10.05 11.57
CA LEU A 346 -1.04 9.79 12.21
C LEU A 346 -0.95 8.61 13.18
N PRO A 347 -1.80 8.57 14.24
CA PRO A 347 -1.87 7.39 15.09
C PRO A 347 -2.24 6.13 14.28
N PRO A 348 -1.56 4.99 14.51
CA PRO A 348 -1.90 3.74 13.85
C PRO A 348 -3.21 3.16 14.42
N PHE A 349 -3.66 2.04 13.87
CA PHE A 349 -4.72 1.26 14.50
C PHE A 349 -4.30 0.91 15.94
N ARG A 350 -5.29 0.96 16.84
CA ARG A 350 -5.08 0.72 18.28
C ARG A 350 -5.66 -0.63 18.65
N LYS A 351 -4.92 -1.40 19.44
CA LYS A 351 -5.42 -2.67 20.00
C LYS A 351 -6.62 -2.38 20.90
N PHE A 352 -7.61 -3.27 20.94
CA PHE A 352 -8.79 -3.04 21.79
C PHE A 352 -8.47 -3.00 23.30
N SER A 353 -7.38 -3.67 23.71
CA SER A 353 -6.87 -3.69 25.09
C SER A 353 -6.01 -2.47 25.44
N ASP A 354 -5.65 -1.66 24.44
CA ASP A 354 -4.87 -0.44 24.63
C ASP A 354 -5.82 0.75 24.81
N HIS A 355 -5.82 1.29 26.03
CA HIS A 355 -6.68 2.41 26.44
C HIS A 355 -5.91 3.73 26.57
N THR A 356 -4.61 3.74 26.32
CA THR A 356 -3.74 4.91 26.55
C THR A 356 -3.25 5.53 25.24
N SER A 357 -2.96 4.72 24.23
CA SER A 357 -2.49 5.23 22.94
C SER A 357 -3.56 6.06 22.23
N PRO A 358 -3.18 7.06 21.41
CA PRO A 358 -4.14 7.81 20.62
C PRO A 358 -4.96 6.93 19.67
N VAL A 359 -6.21 7.29 19.43
CA VAL A 359 -7.09 6.61 18.47
C VAL A 359 -6.71 6.96 17.03
N SER A 360 -6.76 5.97 16.13
CA SER A 360 -6.55 6.19 14.70
C SER A 360 -7.59 7.14 14.12
N TRP A 361 -7.16 8.11 13.31
CA TRP A 361 -8.06 9.09 12.69
C TRP A 361 -8.96 8.47 11.62
N ALA A 362 -8.44 7.49 10.88
CA ALA A 362 -9.20 6.66 9.93
C ALA A 362 -9.15 5.20 10.38
N TYR A 363 -10.24 4.47 10.18
CA TYR A 363 -10.32 3.05 10.52
C TYR A 363 -11.28 2.34 9.57
N VAL A 364 -11.17 1.03 9.45
CA VAL A 364 -12.00 0.22 8.55
C VAL A 364 -12.69 -0.91 9.32
N LYS A 365 -13.93 -1.23 8.95
CA LYS A 365 -14.70 -2.32 9.57
C LYS A 365 -15.51 -3.12 8.55
N ASP A 366 -15.58 -4.43 8.78
CA ASP A 366 -16.52 -5.37 8.17
C ASP A 366 -17.83 -5.39 8.99
N PRO A 367 -18.95 -4.92 8.43
CA PRO A 367 -20.23 -4.89 9.14
C PRO A 367 -20.90 -6.26 9.26
N LEU A 368 -20.50 -7.27 8.50
CA LEU A 368 -21.20 -8.55 8.46
C LEU A 368 -20.58 -9.59 9.38
N TYR A 369 -19.26 -9.56 9.56
CA TYR A 369 -18.54 -10.65 10.24
C TYR A 369 -17.96 -10.26 11.61
N PRO A 370 -18.00 -11.17 12.60
CA PRO A 370 -17.25 -11.01 13.85
C PRO A 370 -15.75 -10.88 13.59
N ASN A 371 -15.00 -10.32 14.55
CA ASN A 371 -13.61 -9.90 14.34
C ASN A 371 -12.68 -10.98 13.74
N THR A 372 -12.64 -12.17 14.32
CA THR A 372 -11.78 -13.27 13.85
C THR A 372 -12.16 -13.75 12.45
N VAL A 373 -13.46 -13.76 12.15
CA VAL A 373 -14.00 -14.12 10.83
C VAL A 373 -13.69 -13.03 9.81
N ALA A 374 -13.78 -11.75 10.18
CA ALA A 374 -13.41 -10.62 9.32
C ALA A 374 -11.93 -10.65 8.92
N TRP A 375 -11.02 -10.95 9.85
CA TRP A 375 -9.60 -11.15 9.52
C TRP A 375 -9.37 -12.31 8.55
N SER A 376 -10.01 -13.45 8.81
CA SER A 376 -9.96 -14.61 7.92
C SER A 376 -10.56 -14.30 6.55
N HIS A 377 -11.61 -13.48 6.51
CA HIS A 377 -12.31 -13.06 5.31
C HIS A 377 -11.44 -12.19 4.40
N ILE A 378 -10.66 -11.26 4.96
CA ILE A 378 -9.78 -10.42 4.14
C ILE A 378 -8.47 -11.10 3.75
N ILE A 379 -7.89 -11.94 4.61
CA ILE A 379 -6.62 -12.63 4.32
C ILE A 379 -6.82 -13.86 3.44
N ARG A 380 -7.99 -14.52 3.52
CA ARG A 380 -8.37 -15.70 2.71
C ARG A 380 -7.44 -16.92 2.85
N ARG A 381 -6.55 -16.90 3.83
CA ARG A 381 -5.62 -17.99 4.22
C ARG A 381 -5.31 -17.88 5.72
N PRO A 382 -4.69 -18.89 6.34
CA PRO A 382 -4.18 -18.75 7.70
C PRO A 382 -3.29 -17.51 7.86
N ILE A 383 -3.49 -16.79 8.97
CA ILE A 383 -2.69 -15.61 9.34
C ILE A 383 -1.25 -16.05 9.58
N LYS A 384 -0.31 -15.34 8.98
CA LYS A 384 1.13 -15.56 9.14
C LYS A 384 1.75 -14.43 9.96
N GLY A 385 2.30 -14.79 11.11
CA GLY A 385 3.16 -13.91 11.88
C GLY A 385 4.65 -14.16 11.61
N LEU A 386 5.49 -13.48 12.40
CA LEU A 386 6.89 -13.84 12.58
C LEU A 386 7.06 -14.37 14.01
N ASP A 387 7.16 -15.70 14.14
CA ASP A 387 7.33 -16.38 15.43
C ASP A 387 8.83 -16.62 15.74
N TRP A 388 9.70 -15.71 15.26
CA TRP A 388 11.15 -15.78 15.42
C TRP A 388 11.58 -15.55 16.87
N THR A 389 12.48 -16.40 17.34
CA THR A 389 13.10 -16.33 18.67
C THR A 389 14.26 -15.32 18.70
N LYS A 390 14.72 -14.97 19.91
CA LYS A 390 15.91 -14.13 20.08
C LYS A 390 17.13 -14.74 19.38
N GLU A 391 17.27 -16.06 19.44
CA GLU A 391 18.33 -16.84 18.81
C GLU A 391 18.26 -16.73 17.27
N ASP A 392 17.06 -16.70 16.70
CA ASP A 392 16.86 -16.48 15.26
C ASP A 392 17.35 -15.09 14.86
N TYR A 393 17.01 -14.04 15.63
CA TYR A 393 17.48 -12.67 15.37
C TYR A 393 19.01 -12.55 15.48
N ILE A 394 19.63 -13.26 16.43
CA ILE A 394 21.10 -13.33 16.54
C ILE A 394 21.70 -14.01 15.30
N ARG A 395 21.16 -15.16 14.87
CA ARG A 395 21.58 -15.87 13.65
C ARG A 395 21.48 -14.96 12.41
N MET A 396 20.40 -14.20 12.32
CA MET A 396 20.12 -13.28 11.22
C MET A 396 20.86 -11.94 11.32
N LYS A 397 21.71 -11.75 12.36
CA LYS A 397 22.51 -10.52 12.56
C LYS A 397 21.65 -9.26 12.66
N ALA A 398 20.51 -9.36 13.34
CA ALA A 398 19.68 -8.20 13.65
C ALA A 398 20.44 -7.20 14.54
N SER A 399 19.97 -5.95 14.64
CA SER A 399 20.55 -4.99 15.57
C SER A 399 20.36 -5.46 17.02
N GLN A 400 21.24 -4.98 17.92
CA GLN A 400 21.11 -5.26 19.34
C GLN A 400 19.75 -4.82 19.90
N SER A 401 19.17 -3.72 19.38
CA SER A 401 17.83 -3.26 19.77
C SER A 401 16.72 -4.27 19.45
N ILE A 402 16.77 -4.92 18.28
CA ILE A 402 15.81 -5.97 17.89
C ILE A 402 16.06 -7.25 18.70
N ILE A 403 17.33 -7.60 18.93
CA ILE A 403 17.70 -8.79 19.71
C ILE A 403 17.24 -8.67 21.17
N ASP A 404 17.38 -7.49 21.77
CA ASP A 404 17.02 -7.27 23.17
C ASP A 404 15.51 -7.13 23.36
N ASN A 405 14.81 -6.58 22.37
CA ASN A 405 13.37 -6.34 22.40
C ASN A 405 12.72 -6.73 21.07
N PRO A 406 12.60 -8.04 20.76
CA PRO A 406 11.96 -8.47 19.53
C PRO A 406 10.49 -8.05 19.56
N PRO A 407 9.99 -7.36 18.51
CA PRO A 407 8.60 -6.97 18.45
C PRO A 407 7.69 -8.19 18.38
N GLN A 408 6.53 -8.08 19.01
CA GLN A 408 5.48 -9.07 18.93
C GLN A 408 4.82 -8.97 17.55
N LEU A 409 5.21 -9.88 16.65
CA LEU A 409 4.74 -9.97 15.28
C LEU A 409 4.08 -11.33 14.97
N GLY A 410 3.77 -12.11 16.01
CA GLY A 410 3.12 -13.41 15.88
C GLY A 410 1.71 -13.32 15.30
N SER A 411 1.19 -14.46 14.84
CA SER A 411 -0.12 -14.52 14.15
C SER A 411 -1.29 -14.01 14.98
N GLN A 412 -1.25 -14.17 16.31
CA GLN A 412 -2.29 -13.71 17.25
C GLN A 412 -2.35 -12.18 17.41
N GLU A 413 -1.34 -11.45 16.94
CA GLU A 413 -1.27 -10.00 17.13
C GLU A 413 -2.32 -9.24 16.32
N ILE A 414 -2.70 -9.76 15.14
CA ILE A 414 -3.65 -9.09 14.25
C ILE A 414 -5.09 -9.16 14.80
N GLU A 415 -5.42 -10.22 15.53
CA GLU A 415 -6.75 -10.41 16.12
C GLU A 415 -7.04 -9.41 17.26
N GLN A 416 -6.02 -8.71 17.76
CA GLN A 416 -6.15 -7.67 18.78
C GLN A 416 -6.72 -6.35 18.23
N TYR A 417 -6.97 -6.26 16.92
CA TYR A 417 -7.55 -5.11 16.25
C TYR A 417 -8.97 -5.46 15.80
N ASN A 418 -9.96 -4.72 16.30
CA ASN A 418 -11.37 -4.97 16.03
C ASN A 418 -11.77 -4.41 14.67
N ILE A 419 -11.70 -5.22 13.62
CA ILE A 419 -12.20 -4.86 12.28
C ILE A 419 -13.57 -5.47 12.00
N GLY A 420 -14.08 -6.38 12.82
CA GLY A 420 -15.40 -6.98 12.62
C GLY A 420 -16.57 -6.10 13.08
N ASN A 421 -17.76 -6.68 13.05
CA ASN A 421 -19.05 -6.05 13.36
C ASN A 421 -19.30 -5.79 14.86
N VAL A 422 -18.32 -6.12 15.71
CA VAL A 422 -18.36 -5.89 17.17
C VAL A 422 -18.37 -4.39 17.42
N ASP A 423 -19.19 -3.90 18.35
CA ASP A 423 -19.22 -2.49 18.71
C ASP A 423 -17.85 -2.00 19.20
N ASP A 424 -17.45 -0.80 18.79
CA ASP A 424 -16.16 -0.21 19.20
C ASP A 424 -16.36 1.25 19.60
N PRO A 425 -16.60 1.51 20.90
CA PRO A 425 -16.79 2.87 21.41
C PRO A 425 -15.63 3.83 21.16
N SER A 426 -14.42 3.32 20.90
CA SER A 426 -13.28 4.20 20.58
C SER A 426 -13.43 4.90 19.22
N ARG A 427 -14.31 4.39 18.34
CA ARG A 427 -14.55 4.99 17.02
C ARG A 427 -15.46 6.20 17.05
N TYR A 428 -16.25 6.37 18.13
CA TYR A 428 -17.11 7.53 18.34
C TYR A 428 -16.83 8.24 19.68
N SER A 429 -15.68 7.96 20.31
CA SER A 429 -15.27 8.61 21.56
C SER A 429 -14.84 10.08 21.39
N ARG A 430 -14.60 10.52 20.15
CA ARG A 430 -14.17 11.88 19.81
C ARG A 430 -15.09 12.44 18.73
N GLN A 431 -15.65 13.61 18.98
CA GLN A 431 -16.65 14.23 18.11
C GLN A 431 -16.02 15.41 17.34
N PRO A 432 -16.31 15.58 16.04
CA PRO A 432 -17.24 14.75 15.27
C PRO A 432 -16.65 13.37 14.91
N ALA A 433 -17.46 12.32 15.00
CA ALA A 433 -17.14 10.99 14.50
C ALA A 433 -18.09 10.66 13.35
N HIS A 434 -17.56 10.29 12.20
CA HIS A 434 -18.35 9.95 11.02
C HIS A 434 -18.25 8.47 10.68
N LEU A 435 -19.41 7.87 10.44
CA LEU A 435 -19.53 6.51 9.91
C LEU A 435 -19.76 6.59 8.40
N ILE A 436 -18.90 5.95 7.61
CA ILE A 436 -18.96 6.01 6.15
C ILE A 436 -19.17 4.60 5.59
N ALA A 437 -20.35 4.33 5.01
CA ALA A 437 -20.52 3.12 4.20
C ALA A 437 -19.92 3.35 2.81
N VAL A 438 -19.05 2.44 2.39
CA VAL A 438 -18.39 2.51 1.08
C VAL A 438 -19.11 1.54 0.14
N ASP A 439 -19.76 2.11 -0.87
CA ASP A 439 -20.52 1.38 -1.89
C ASP A 439 -19.69 1.31 -3.17
N ILE A 440 -19.28 0.12 -3.60
CA ILE A 440 -18.47 -0.09 -4.80
C ILE A 440 -19.30 -0.91 -5.77
N ASN A 441 -19.73 -0.31 -6.88
CA ASN A 441 -20.60 -0.96 -7.87
C ASN A 441 -21.88 -1.58 -7.26
N GLY A 442 -22.43 -0.98 -6.18
CA GLY A 442 -23.59 -1.52 -5.48
C GLY A 442 -23.30 -2.54 -4.38
N SER A 443 -22.04 -2.70 -3.94
CA SER A 443 -21.66 -3.62 -2.86
C SER A 443 -22.26 -3.28 -1.48
N ALA A 444 -22.70 -2.05 -1.26
CA ALA A 444 -23.35 -1.65 0.00
C ALA A 444 -24.86 -1.94 -0.04
N TYR A 445 -25.23 -3.22 0.06
CA TYR A 445 -26.62 -3.67 0.07
C TYR A 445 -26.92 -4.58 1.28
N GLY A 446 -28.22 -4.80 1.53
CA GLY A 446 -28.70 -5.73 2.57
C GLY A 446 -28.05 -5.50 3.94
N GLY A 447 -27.44 -6.56 4.47
CA GLY A 447 -26.83 -6.57 5.81
C GLY A 447 -25.79 -5.46 6.06
N VAL A 448 -25.11 -4.97 5.02
CA VAL A 448 -24.14 -3.87 5.15
C VAL A 448 -24.87 -2.59 5.57
N MET A 449 -25.95 -2.25 4.85
CA MET A 449 -26.75 -1.06 5.13
C MET A 449 -27.63 -1.24 6.36
N ASP A 450 -28.10 -2.46 6.64
CA ASP A 450 -28.80 -2.75 7.89
C ASP A 450 -27.92 -2.45 9.11
N TRP A 451 -26.67 -2.93 9.10
CA TRP A 451 -25.71 -2.63 10.16
C TRP A 451 -25.42 -1.14 10.25
N PHE A 452 -25.15 -0.48 9.12
CA PHE A 452 -24.90 0.96 9.06
C PHE A 452 -26.05 1.76 9.70
N ASN A 453 -27.29 1.52 9.28
CA ASN A 453 -28.47 2.24 9.78
C ASN A 453 -28.72 1.99 11.27
N GLN A 454 -28.40 0.80 11.78
CA GLN A 454 -28.52 0.49 13.22
C GLN A 454 -27.46 1.20 14.07
N HIS A 455 -26.29 1.50 13.53
CA HIS A 455 -25.14 1.99 14.31
C HIS A 455 -24.81 3.47 14.08
N VAL A 456 -25.25 4.06 12.96
CA VAL A 456 -24.95 5.46 12.62
C VAL A 456 -25.40 6.45 13.70
N GLY A 457 -26.47 6.14 14.45
CA GLY A 457 -26.95 6.97 15.56
C GLY A 457 -25.98 7.09 16.76
N LYS A 458 -24.92 6.28 16.83
CA LYS A 458 -23.82 6.41 17.82
C LYS A 458 -22.75 7.43 17.38
N PHE A 459 -22.70 7.74 16.09
CA PHE A 459 -21.78 8.67 15.47
C PHE A 459 -22.43 10.06 15.36
N SER A 460 -21.64 11.09 15.03
CA SER A 460 -22.18 12.44 14.81
C SER A 460 -23.07 12.51 13.57
N ASP A 461 -22.64 11.83 12.51
CA ASP A 461 -23.35 11.75 11.24
C ASP A 461 -22.88 10.52 10.43
N GLY A 462 -23.68 10.16 9.42
CA GLY A 462 -23.39 9.13 8.44
C GLY A 462 -23.20 9.67 7.03
N LEU A 463 -22.43 8.94 6.23
CA LEU A 463 -22.25 9.21 4.80
C LEU A 463 -22.21 7.88 4.05
N VAL A 464 -22.78 7.84 2.84
CA VAL A 464 -22.50 6.76 1.87
C VAL A 464 -21.61 7.31 0.77
N LEU A 465 -20.40 6.76 0.65
CA LEU A 465 -19.44 7.10 -0.39
C LEU A 465 -19.55 6.06 -1.51
N ARG A 466 -20.00 6.49 -2.68
CA ARG A 466 -20.42 5.60 -3.78
C ARG A 466 -19.47 5.71 -4.96
N PHE A 467 -18.90 4.58 -5.35
CA PHE A 467 -17.89 4.46 -6.39
C PHE A 467 -18.38 3.54 -7.52
N GLY A 468 -18.05 3.90 -8.75
CA GLY A 468 -18.11 2.98 -9.89
C GLY A 468 -19.43 3.07 -10.66
N ASP A 469 -19.97 1.92 -11.06
CA ASP A 469 -21.29 1.84 -11.70
C ASP A 469 -22.38 1.89 -10.62
N ILE A 470 -22.75 3.12 -10.22
CA ILE A 470 -23.59 3.39 -9.05
C ILE A 470 -25.06 3.07 -9.38
N PRO A 471 -25.72 2.16 -8.64
CA PRO A 471 -27.15 1.92 -8.80
C PRO A 471 -27.99 3.16 -8.50
N HIS A 472 -29.11 3.33 -9.22
CA HIS A 472 -30.00 4.49 -9.04
C HIS A 472 -30.67 4.60 -7.66
N LEU A 473 -30.73 3.50 -6.90
CA LEU A 473 -31.35 3.49 -5.59
C LEU A 473 -30.54 4.34 -4.61
N LYS A 474 -31.17 5.35 -4.00
CA LYS A 474 -30.61 6.11 -2.87
C LYS A 474 -30.58 5.22 -1.62
N LEU A 475 -29.40 5.06 -1.02
CA LEU A 475 -29.12 4.25 0.16
C LEU A 475 -29.20 5.07 1.46
N PHE A 476 -28.83 6.35 1.43
CA PHE A 476 -28.84 7.21 2.62
C PHE A 476 -29.06 8.70 2.28
N ALA A 477 -29.39 9.52 3.28
CA ALA A 477 -29.67 10.94 3.07
C ALA A 477 -28.47 11.69 2.46
N ASN A 478 -27.29 11.47 3.04
CA ASN A 478 -26.00 12.03 2.63
C ASN A 478 -25.24 11.02 1.78
N GLU A 479 -25.05 11.32 0.49
CA GLU A 479 -24.25 10.50 -0.41
C GLU A 479 -23.25 11.37 -1.18
N ILE A 480 -22.05 10.83 -1.41
CA ILE A 480 -21.07 11.38 -2.33
C ILE A 480 -20.86 10.35 -3.44
N HIS A 481 -21.00 10.77 -4.69
CA HIS A 481 -20.93 9.89 -5.86
C HIS A 481 -19.66 10.18 -6.65
N VAL A 482 -18.94 9.13 -7.02
CA VAL A 482 -17.79 9.15 -7.93
C VAL A 482 -18.05 8.11 -9.01
N PRO A 483 -18.89 8.44 -10.01
CA PRO A 483 -19.35 7.46 -11.00
C PRO A 483 -18.25 7.14 -12.02
N VAL A 484 -17.91 5.87 -12.16
CA VAL A 484 -16.93 5.41 -13.16
C VAL A 484 -17.41 4.09 -13.74
N LYS A 485 -17.51 4.00 -15.06
CA LYS A 485 -17.80 2.73 -15.73
C LYS A 485 -16.50 2.01 -16.01
N LEU A 486 -16.31 0.86 -15.35
CA LEU A 486 -15.13 0.03 -15.52
C LEU A 486 -15.52 -1.30 -16.17
N PRO A 487 -14.69 -1.82 -17.08
CA PRO A 487 -14.88 -3.18 -17.57
C PRO A 487 -14.72 -4.17 -16.41
N ARG A 488 -15.62 -5.14 -16.34
CA ARG A 488 -15.57 -6.24 -15.37
C ARG A 488 -14.74 -7.35 -15.97
N THR A 489 -13.88 -7.96 -15.16
CA THR A 489 -13.00 -9.05 -15.56
C THR A 489 -13.05 -10.14 -14.50
N ILE A 490 -12.42 -11.28 -14.73
CA ILE A 490 -12.49 -12.42 -13.80
C ILE A 490 -11.97 -12.12 -12.38
N MET A 491 -11.07 -11.14 -12.21
CA MET A 491 -10.59 -10.69 -10.89
C MET A 491 -10.92 -9.21 -10.61
N ASP A 492 -11.74 -8.56 -11.43
CA ASP A 492 -12.13 -7.14 -11.28
C ASP A 492 -10.95 -6.18 -11.09
N LEU A 493 -9.80 -6.43 -11.74
CA LEU A 493 -8.55 -5.69 -11.55
C LEU A 493 -8.73 -4.17 -11.61
N MET A 494 -9.46 -3.66 -12.60
CA MET A 494 -9.68 -2.22 -12.76
C MET A 494 -10.49 -1.63 -11.60
N THR A 495 -11.38 -2.41 -10.97
CA THR A 495 -12.11 -1.97 -9.78
C THR A 495 -11.16 -1.82 -8.59
N HIS A 496 -10.29 -2.82 -8.36
CA HIS A 496 -9.26 -2.77 -7.32
C HIS A 496 -8.32 -1.56 -7.50
N LEU A 497 -7.89 -1.29 -8.74
CA LEU A 497 -7.09 -0.10 -9.08
C LEU A 497 -7.83 1.21 -8.81
N PHE A 498 -9.11 1.28 -9.16
CA PHE A 498 -9.91 2.48 -8.93
C PHE A 498 -10.07 2.77 -7.43
N ILE A 499 -10.38 1.77 -6.61
CA ILE A 499 -10.51 1.94 -5.15
C ILE A 499 -9.18 2.43 -4.58
N LYS A 500 -8.07 1.79 -4.96
CA LYS A 500 -6.72 2.18 -4.55
C LYS A 500 -6.43 3.64 -4.91
N LEU A 501 -6.66 4.01 -6.17
CA LEU A 501 -6.42 5.37 -6.66
C LEU A 501 -7.26 6.39 -5.91
N ALA A 502 -8.57 6.12 -5.74
CA ALA A 502 -9.49 7.00 -5.03
C ALA A 502 -9.10 7.22 -3.57
N PHE A 503 -8.73 6.16 -2.83
CA PHE A 503 -8.35 6.29 -1.42
C PHE A 503 -6.97 6.91 -1.22
N ASN A 504 -5.98 6.58 -2.06
CA ASN A 504 -4.66 7.21 -1.99
C ASN A 504 -4.71 8.70 -2.35
N LEU A 505 -5.55 9.05 -3.33
CA LEU A 505 -5.85 10.44 -3.67
C LEU A 505 -6.56 11.14 -2.52
N LEU A 506 -7.65 10.56 -2.00
CA LEU A 506 -8.42 11.11 -0.88
C LEU A 506 -7.52 11.44 0.30
N SER A 507 -6.75 10.46 0.78
CA SER A 507 -5.87 10.64 1.93
C SER A 507 -4.75 11.65 1.67
N THR A 508 -4.16 11.65 0.48
CA THR A 508 -3.08 12.60 0.14
C THR A 508 -3.61 14.02 0.02
N ALA A 509 -4.73 14.19 -0.66
CA ALA A 509 -5.37 15.48 -0.86
C ALA A 509 -5.83 16.11 0.46
N THR A 510 -6.49 15.32 1.32
CA THR A 510 -6.86 15.74 2.69
C THR A 510 -5.63 16.25 3.45
N MET A 511 -4.56 15.46 3.47
CA MET A 511 -3.37 15.80 4.26
C MET A 511 -2.62 17.01 3.70
N ALA A 512 -2.61 17.18 2.37
CA ALA A 512 -2.07 18.39 1.75
C ALA A 512 -2.88 19.64 2.12
N LYS A 513 -4.22 19.58 2.12
CA LYS A 513 -5.08 20.68 2.59
C LYS A 513 -4.87 21.01 4.07
N MET A 514 -4.55 20.00 4.88
CA MET A 514 -4.25 20.17 6.30
C MET A 514 -2.83 20.69 6.58
N GLY A 515 -2.07 21.12 5.56
CA GLY A 515 -0.70 21.63 5.74
C GLY A 515 0.30 20.56 6.15
N ARG A 516 0.03 19.28 5.86
CA ARG A 516 0.96 18.17 6.13
C ARG A 516 1.90 17.88 4.97
N VAL A 517 1.69 18.55 3.84
CA VAL A 517 2.54 18.54 2.65
C VAL A 517 2.89 19.99 2.33
N TRP A 518 4.18 20.27 2.13
CA TRP A 518 4.67 21.57 1.69
C TRP A 518 5.14 21.48 0.24
N SER A 519 4.64 22.33 -0.65
CA SER A 519 4.78 22.15 -2.10
C SER A 519 4.30 20.75 -2.50
N ASN A 520 5.20 19.79 -2.66
CA ASN A 520 4.93 18.34 -2.79
C ASN A 520 5.85 17.48 -1.92
N TRP A 521 6.38 18.06 -0.84
CA TRP A 521 7.21 17.39 0.15
C TRP A 521 6.38 16.96 1.35
N MET A 522 6.55 15.71 1.75
CA MET A 522 5.91 15.12 2.92
C MET A 522 6.57 15.60 4.22
N ILE A 523 6.28 16.83 4.63
CA ILE A 523 6.89 17.43 5.82
C ILE A 523 6.44 16.77 7.13
N GLN A 524 5.34 16.02 7.11
CA GLN A 524 4.83 15.26 8.27
C GLN A 524 5.23 13.78 8.26
N VAL A 525 6.37 13.41 7.65
CA VAL A 525 6.88 12.04 7.66
C VAL A 525 7.26 11.57 9.07
N PHE A 526 7.03 10.28 9.36
CA PHE A 526 7.47 9.64 10.61
C PHE A 526 8.77 8.84 10.38
N PRO A 527 9.92 9.24 10.94
CA PRO A 527 11.23 8.64 10.65
C PRO A 527 11.48 7.33 11.40
N SER A 528 10.79 6.26 11.03
CA SER A 528 10.85 4.94 11.70
C SER A 528 11.98 4.01 11.22
N ASN A 529 12.67 4.36 10.12
CA ASN A 529 13.82 3.61 9.60
C ASN A 529 14.84 4.54 8.92
N LYS A 530 15.96 3.96 8.47
CA LYS A 530 17.09 4.73 7.92
C LYS A 530 16.75 5.49 6.63
N LYS A 531 15.92 4.91 5.76
CA LYS A 531 15.39 5.58 4.55
C LYS A 531 14.59 6.84 4.91
N LEU A 532 13.74 6.75 5.93
CA LEU A 532 12.91 7.88 6.36
C LEU A 532 13.70 8.94 7.13
N ILE A 533 14.81 8.57 7.79
CA ILE A 533 15.78 9.52 8.36
C ILE A 533 16.48 10.32 7.26
N ASP A 534 16.96 9.67 6.19
CA ASP A 534 17.53 10.36 5.02
C ASP A 534 16.52 11.31 4.40
N ARG A 535 15.28 10.84 4.18
CA ARG A 535 14.20 11.67 3.64
C ARG A 535 13.93 12.89 4.50
N SER A 536 13.83 12.72 5.81
CA SER A 536 13.63 13.82 6.76
C SER A 536 14.76 14.85 6.66
N THR A 537 16.01 14.37 6.61
CA THR A 537 17.21 15.20 6.46
C THR A 537 17.19 16.01 5.16
N ARG A 538 16.84 15.38 4.02
CA ARG A 538 16.75 16.06 2.72
C ARG A 538 15.66 17.11 2.67
N ILE A 539 14.49 16.82 3.25
CA ILE A 539 13.39 17.78 3.33
C ILE A 539 13.84 19.01 4.12
N ILE A 540 14.46 18.81 5.28
CA ILE A 540 15.00 19.91 6.11
C ILE A 540 16.04 20.71 5.32
N SER A 541 17.03 20.05 4.72
CA SER A 541 18.07 20.71 3.91
C SER A 541 17.48 21.54 2.77
N THR A 542 16.50 20.99 2.06
CA THR A 542 15.86 21.65 0.91
C THR A 542 15.04 22.87 1.33
N LEU A 543 14.21 22.75 2.37
CA LEU A 543 13.29 23.81 2.77
C LEU A 543 13.98 24.90 3.59
N ALA A 544 14.89 24.55 4.50
CA ALA A 544 15.66 25.50 5.29
C ALA A 544 16.88 26.08 4.54
N LYS A 545 17.19 25.56 3.35
CA LYS A 545 18.35 25.99 2.51
C LYS A 545 19.70 25.89 3.25
N ILE A 546 19.88 24.80 3.98
CA ILE A 546 21.13 24.47 4.70
C ILE A 546 21.76 23.21 4.11
N SER A 547 23.02 22.93 4.45
CA SER A 547 23.70 21.73 3.95
C SER A 547 23.04 20.45 4.48
N TYR A 548 23.23 19.32 3.77
CA TYR A 548 22.70 18.02 4.19
C TYR A 548 23.23 17.59 5.56
N GLU A 549 24.51 17.85 5.82
CA GLU A 549 25.19 17.56 7.09
C GLU A 549 24.59 18.38 8.23
N GLN A 550 24.40 19.68 8.02
CA GLN A 550 23.76 20.57 9.01
C GLN A 550 22.31 20.15 9.28
N ALA A 551 21.56 19.80 8.23
CA ALA A 551 20.20 19.29 8.37
C ALA A 551 20.14 17.98 9.16
N CYS A 552 21.14 17.11 8.99
CA CYS A 552 21.22 15.83 9.69
C CYS A 552 21.44 16.04 11.20
N GLU A 553 22.37 16.92 11.56
CA GLU A 553 22.59 17.30 12.96
C GLU A 553 21.35 17.91 13.60
N GLU A 554 20.69 18.84 12.91
CA GLU A 554 19.46 19.47 13.40
C GLU A 554 18.30 18.47 13.50
N PHE A 555 18.17 17.55 12.55
CA PHE A 555 17.21 16.46 12.64
C PHE A 555 17.44 15.62 13.92
N PHE A 556 18.67 15.13 14.13
CA PHE A 556 18.97 14.28 15.30
C PHE A 556 18.81 15.01 16.63
N LYS A 557 19.01 16.34 16.64
CA LYS A 557 18.75 17.18 17.81
C LYS A 557 17.26 17.20 18.19
N SER A 558 16.35 17.26 17.21
CA SER A 558 14.92 17.07 17.46
C SER A 558 14.57 15.62 17.79
N TYR A 559 15.13 14.68 17.03
CA TYR A 559 14.81 13.26 17.15
C TYR A 559 15.15 12.69 18.54
N LEU A 560 16.36 12.96 19.04
CA LEU A 560 16.81 12.49 20.35
C LEU A 560 16.39 13.42 21.50
N GLY A 561 16.01 14.66 21.19
CA GLY A 561 15.53 15.63 22.19
C GLY A 561 14.08 15.42 22.60
N ARG A 562 13.29 14.66 21.83
CA ARG A 562 11.87 14.41 22.10
C ARG A 562 11.67 13.40 23.22
N LYS A 563 10.71 13.69 24.11
CA LYS A 563 10.34 12.76 25.19
C LYS A 563 9.56 11.56 24.65
N PRO A 564 9.72 10.38 25.25
CA PRO A 564 8.86 9.22 24.94
C PRO A 564 7.38 9.57 25.11
N GLY A 565 6.52 9.13 24.19
CA GLY A 565 5.08 9.39 24.20
C GLY A 565 4.64 10.65 23.42
N GLU A 566 5.57 11.48 22.94
CA GLU A 566 5.28 12.67 22.14
C GLU A 566 5.43 12.43 20.62
N GLU A 567 5.52 11.17 20.18
CA GLU A 567 5.85 10.80 18.80
C GLU A 567 4.84 11.34 17.78
N TYR A 568 3.55 11.40 18.16
CA TYR A 568 2.44 11.83 17.30
C TYR A 568 2.00 13.28 17.51
N ARG A 569 2.75 14.08 18.28
CA ARG A 569 2.45 15.50 18.51
C ARG A 569 2.59 16.31 17.22
N GLU A 570 3.76 16.23 16.60
CA GLU A 570 4.11 16.85 15.31
C GLU A 570 5.30 16.10 14.71
N SER A 571 5.50 16.10 13.39
CA SER A 571 6.69 15.47 12.81
C SER A 571 7.98 16.16 13.26
N TYR A 572 9.04 15.37 13.40
CA TYR A 572 10.39 15.86 13.69
C TYR A 572 10.92 16.83 12.63
N VAL A 573 10.48 16.68 11.37
CA VAL A 573 10.83 17.59 10.28
C VAL A 573 10.21 18.96 10.53
N VAL A 574 8.91 19.03 10.82
CA VAL A 574 8.20 20.28 11.13
C VAL A 574 8.80 20.96 12.36
N GLU A 575 9.06 20.21 13.42
CA GLU A 575 9.68 20.73 14.64
C GLU A 575 11.06 21.35 14.34
N THR A 576 11.87 20.65 13.54
CA THR A 576 13.20 21.12 13.14
C THR A 576 13.11 22.39 12.30
N LEU A 577 12.23 22.41 11.29
CA LEU A 577 12.00 23.56 10.42
C LEU A 577 11.57 24.80 11.21
N ARG A 578 10.63 24.66 12.15
CA ARG A 578 10.21 25.75 13.04
C ARG A 578 11.35 26.27 13.90
N ARG A 579 12.17 25.38 14.46
CA ARG A 579 13.35 25.76 15.23
C ARG A 579 14.36 26.55 14.38
N LEU A 580 14.43 26.27 13.08
CA LEU A 580 15.24 26.98 12.09
C LEU A 580 14.57 28.25 11.53
N GLY A 581 13.40 28.64 12.05
CA GLY A 581 12.68 29.86 11.63
C GLY A 581 11.89 29.72 10.33
N PHE A 582 11.64 28.50 9.86
CA PHE A 582 10.78 28.23 8.72
C PHE A 582 9.33 28.07 9.17
N ASP A 583 8.41 28.72 8.46
CA ASP A 583 6.97 28.55 8.68
C ASP A 583 6.41 27.44 7.79
N PRO A 584 5.99 26.29 8.33
CA PRO A 584 5.46 25.16 7.58
C PRO A 584 4.02 25.33 7.08
N THR A 585 3.33 26.44 7.38
CA THR A 585 1.97 26.70 6.88
C THR A 585 1.87 27.81 5.84
N ALA A 586 2.93 28.61 5.66
CA ALA A 586 2.92 29.75 4.77
C ALA A 586 2.67 29.45 3.27
N ASP A 587 2.68 28.19 2.82
CA ASP A 587 2.35 27.84 1.42
C ASP A 587 0.88 27.47 1.20
N ILE A 588 0.08 27.37 2.26
CA ILE A 588 -1.37 27.10 2.20
C ILE A 588 -2.22 28.26 2.74
N GLU A 589 -1.58 29.34 3.20
CA GLU A 589 -2.21 30.58 3.69
C GLU A 589 -2.69 31.53 2.59
#